data_AF-A0A444V379-F1
#
_entry.id   AF-A0A444V379-F1
#
_cell.length_a   1.000
_cell.length_b   1.000
_cell.length_c   1.000
_cell.angle_alpha   90.00
_cell.angle_beta   90.00
_cell.angle_gamma   90.00
#
_symmetry.space_group_name_H-M   'P 1'
#
loop_
_entity.id
_entity.type
_entity.pdbx_description
1 polymer ?
#
loop_
_entity_poly.entity_id
_entity_poly.type
_entity_poly.pdbx_seq_one_letter_code
_entity_poly.pdbx_strand_id
1 'polypeptide(L)'
;MHLFSPKGLAKPMGLVEGPGGLGQGGVAATLRDDSHESESKYEEYGYNAQLSDRISLDRSIPDYRPKKAEPILSRVREDRTRILLPAIDNIKYNTFEVQQYANAAHGYNWGLWCMYIIPPQDWLDKGDETAPIRTPAMIGCSFVVDRNYFGEIGLLDPGMEVYGGENIELGMRVSDRKSISI
;
A
#
# COMPACT_ATOMS: atom_id res chain seq x y z
N MET A 1 -12.84 -29.79 5.12
CA MET A 1 -13.93 -29.56 6.10
C MET A 1 -13.67 -28.20 6.73
N HIS A 2 -14.67 -27.33 6.70
CA HIS A 2 -14.59 -25.87 6.84
C HIS A 2 -13.88 -25.33 8.09
N LEU A 3 -13.07 -24.28 7.91
CA LEU A 3 -12.79 -23.27 8.94
C LEU A 3 -12.82 -21.88 8.30
N PHE A 4 -14.02 -21.45 7.90
CA PHE A 4 -14.32 -20.03 7.76
C PHE A 4 -14.47 -19.46 9.17
N SER A 5 -13.56 -18.56 9.55
CA SER A 5 -13.77 -17.66 10.70
C SER A 5 -14.67 -16.50 10.25
N PRO A 6 -15.70 -16.07 11.02
CA PRO A 6 -16.60 -14.99 10.64
C PRO A 6 -15.98 -13.58 10.60
N LYS A 7 -14.65 -13.45 10.67
CA LYS A 7 -13.93 -12.18 10.59
C LYS A 7 -12.79 -12.35 9.58
N GLY A 8 -12.97 -11.76 8.41
CA GLY A 8 -12.16 -11.97 7.20
C GLY A 8 -10.75 -11.40 7.26
N LEU A 9 -9.84 -12.10 7.93
CA LEU A 9 -8.40 -12.02 7.68
C LEU A 9 -7.89 -13.45 7.49
N ALA A 10 -7.38 -13.77 6.31
CA ALA A 10 -6.58 -14.97 6.13
C ALA A 10 -5.35 -14.84 7.05
N LYS A 11 -5.09 -15.86 7.87
CA LYS A 11 -4.03 -15.85 8.90
C LYS A 11 -2.71 -16.35 8.31
N PRO A 12 -1.64 -15.55 8.31
CA PRO A 12 -0.29 -16.08 8.37
C PRO A 12 -0.06 -16.77 9.73
N MET A 13 0.67 -17.88 9.76
CA MET A 13 1.11 -18.53 11.00
C MET A 13 1.97 -17.55 11.82
N GLY A 14 1.57 -17.23 13.05
CA GLY A 14 2.42 -16.52 14.03
C GLY A 14 1.94 -15.14 14.49
N LEU A 15 1.01 -14.50 13.76
CA LEU A 15 0.53 -13.17 14.13
C LEU A 15 -0.43 -13.20 15.33
N VAL A 16 -0.12 -12.40 16.36
CA VAL A 16 -0.96 -12.24 17.56
C VAL A 16 -2.03 -11.18 17.28
N GLU A 17 -3.30 -11.60 17.20
CA GLU A 17 -4.44 -10.69 17.26
C GLU A 17 -4.79 -10.32 18.71
N GLY A 18 -5.02 -9.04 18.97
CA GLY A 18 -5.46 -8.54 20.27
C GLY A 18 -4.33 -7.90 21.11
N PRO A 19 -4.67 -7.39 22.30
CA PRO A 19 -3.71 -6.68 23.14
C PRO A 19 -2.53 -7.56 23.57
N GLY A 20 -1.30 -7.03 23.48
CA GLY A 20 -0.08 -7.67 23.97
C GLY A 20 0.98 -8.06 22.93
N GLY A 21 0.73 -7.85 21.63
CA GLY A 21 1.75 -8.03 20.58
C GLY A 21 2.82 -6.92 20.59
N LEU A 22 4.03 -7.21 20.12
CA LEU A 22 5.11 -6.21 20.07
C LEU A 22 4.72 -5.03 19.17
N GLY A 23 4.97 -3.80 19.62
CA GLY A 23 4.66 -2.58 18.86
C GLY A 23 3.18 -2.27 18.70
N GLN A 24 2.32 -2.81 19.56
CA GLN A 24 0.90 -2.44 19.61
C GLN A 24 0.72 -0.92 19.76
N GLY A 25 -0.31 -0.37 19.12
CA GLY A 25 -0.59 1.07 19.14
C GLY A 25 0.44 1.91 18.40
N GLY A 26 1.24 1.28 17.53
CA GLY A 26 2.27 1.95 16.74
C GLY A 26 3.55 2.27 17.52
N VAL A 27 3.74 1.68 18.70
CA VAL A 27 4.98 1.82 19.48
C VAL A 27 6.12 1.10 18.76
N ALA A 28 7.34 1.61 18.87
CA ALA A 28 8.52 0.93 18.35
C ALA A 28 8.66 -0.47 18.98
N ALA A 29 8.94 -1.48 18.15
CA ALA A 29 9.18 -2.84 18.58
C ALA A 29 10.64 -3.22 18.33
N THR A 30 11.26 -3.91 19.28
CA THR A 30 12.63 -4.40 19.17
C THR A 30 12.69 -5.87 19.57
N LEU A 31 13.53 -6.64 18.88
CA LEU A 31 13.93 -7.97 19.33
C LEU A 31 15.06 -7.81 20.34
N ARG A 32 15.07 -8.66 21.38
CA ARG A 32 16.14 -8.67 22.40
C ARG A 32 17.23 -9.70 22.12
N ASP A 33 16.99 -10.65 21.21
CA ASP A 33 17.91 -11.75 20.90
C ASP A 33 18.35 -11.69 19.43
N ASP A 34 19.66 -11.52 19.23
CA ASP A 34 20.37 -11.66 17.96
C ASP A 34 20.73 -13.15 17.75
N SER A 35 19.72 -13.97 17.47
CA SER A 35 19.92 -15.42 17.21
C SER A 35 20.46 -15.67 15.79
N HIS A 36 21.19 -16.77 15.54
CA HIS A 36 21.57 -17.14 14.16
C HIS A 36 20.36 -17.29 13.21
N GLU A 37 19.19 -17.66 13.72
CA GLU A 37 17.95 -17.67 12.93
C GLU A 37 17.51 -16.25 12.50
N SER A 38 17.85 -15.21 13.27
CA SER A 38 17.51 -13.83 12.90
C SER A 38 18.35 -13.34 11.74
N GLU A 39 19.65 -13.67 11.73
CA GLU A 39 20.57 -13.35 10.63
C GLU A 39 20.16 -14.09 9.35
N SER A 40 19.91 -15.40 9.43
CA SER A 40 19.51 -16.19 8.26
C SER A 40 18.22 -15.70 7.61
N LYS A 41 17.19 -15.38 8.41
CA LYS A 41 15.95 -14.80 7.88
C LYS A 41 16.16 -13.40 7.29
N TYR A 42 17.05 -12.60 7.88
CA TYR A 42 17.37 -11.27 7.34
C TYR A 42 18.10 -11.38 5.99
N GLU A 43 19.02 -12.33 5.84
CA GLU A 43 19.70 -12.61 4.57
C GLU A 43 18.74 -13.10 3.48
N GLU A 44 17.78 -13.96 3.83
CA GLU A 44 16.80 -14.52 2.89
C GLU A 44 15.81 -13.46 2.39
N TYR A 45 15.25 -12.64 3.30
CA TYR A 45 14.14 -11.73 2.98
C TYR A 45 14.56 -10.26 2.82
N GLY A 46 15.76 -9.88 3.26
CA GLY A 46 16.25 -8.49 3.22
C GLY A 46 15.58 -7.55 4.22
N TYR A 47 14.81 -8.08 5.17
CA TYR A 47 14.18 -7.34 6.27
C TYR A 47 14.10 -8.20 7.54
N ASN A 48 13.74 -7.58 8.68
CA ASN A 48 13.63 -8.29 9.96
C ASN A 48 12.34 -9.13 10.04
N ALA A 49 12.30 -10.23 9.29
CA ALA A 49 11.15 -11.13 9.22
C ALA A 49 10.78 -11.71 10.59
N GLN A 50 11.77 -11.98 11.45
CA GLN A 50 11.50 -12.43 12.83
C GLN A 50 10.72 -11.43 13.67
N LEU A 51 11.00 -10.13 13.51
CA LEU A 51 10.24 -9.08 14.17
C LEU A 51 8.86 -8.96 13.53
N SER A 52 8.79 -8.99 12.20
CA SER A 52 7.54 -8.96 11.43
C SER A 52 6.56 -10.08 11.84
N ASP A 53 7.07 -11.28 12.13
CA ASP A 53 6.26 -12.42 12.59
C ASP A 53 5.64 -12.19 13.99
N ARG A 54 6.22 -11.29 14.81
CA ARG A 54 5.87 -11.11 16.23
C ARG A 54 5.23 -9.75 16.55
N ILE A 55 5.19 -8.83 15.60
CA ILE A 55 4.55 -7.52 15.78
C ILE A 55 3.02 -7.66 15.81
N SER A 56 2.38 -6.76 16.56
CA SER A 56 0.94 -6.65 16.62
C SER A 56 0.35 -6.18 15.29
N LEU A 57 -0.79 -6.77 14.92
CA LEU A 57 -1.64 -6.26 13.83
C LEU A 57 -2.37 -4.97 14.22
N ASP A 58 -2.58 -4.74 15.52
CA ASP A 58 -3.11 -3.47 16.05
C ASP A 58 -1.98 -2.47 16.28
N ARG A 59 -1.58 -1.83 15.18
CA ARG A 59 -0.48 -0.85 15.12
C ARG A 59 -0.98 0.54 14.70
N SER A 60 -2.20 0.87 15.09
CA SER A 60 -2.83 2.15 14.79
C SER A 60 -1.99 3.28 15.37
N ILE A 61 -1.42 4.14 14.52
CA ILE A 61 -0.70 5.34 14.93
C ILE A 61 -1.67 6.52 15.07
N PRO A 62 -1.40 7.49 15.96
CA PRO A 62 -2.11 8.76 15.94
C PRO A 62 -2.06 9.40 14.55
N ASP A 63 -3.11 10.16 14.21
CA ASP A 63 -3.17 10.83 12.92
C ASP A 63 -2.20 12.02 12.89
N TYR A 64 -1.04 11.81 12.26
CA TYR A 64 -0.04 12.85 12.02
C TYR A 64 -0.11 13.43 10.60
N ARG A 65 -1.17 13.12 9.84
CA ARG A 65 -1.25 13.57 8.45
C ARG A 65 -1.27 15.10 8.40
N PRO A 66 -0.48 15.72 7.51
CA PRO A 66 -0.49 17.17 7.36
C PRO A 66 -1.84 17.63 6.82
N LYS A 67 -2.21 18.90 7.04
CA LYS A 67 -3.44 19.50 6.44
C LYS A 67 -3.52 19.32 4.92
N LYS A 68 -2.37 19.24 4.24
CA LYS A 68 -2.27 18.95 2.80
C LYS A 68 -2.83 17.57 2.40
N ALA A 69 -3.12 16.69 3.35
CA ALA A 69 -3.80 15.41 3.10
C ALA A 69 -5.33 15.55 3.01
N GLU A 70 -5.93 16.69 3.40
CA GLU A 70 -7.38 16.89 3.31
C GLU A 70 -7.97 16.59 1.91
N PRO A 71 -7.34 16.98 0.79
CA PRO A 71 -7.85 16.65 -0.54
C PRO A 71 -7.93 15.14 -0.79
N ILE A 72 -6.92 14.34 -0.41
CA ILE A 72 -6.97 12.89 -0.65
C ILE A 72 -8.03 12.24 0.25
N LEU A 73 -8.19 12.72 1.48
CA LEU A 73 -9.18 12.19 2.42
C LEU A 73 -10.61 12.57 2.05
N SER A 74 -10.84 13.78 1.51
CA SER A 74 -12.17 14.18 1.05
C SER A 74 -12.63 13.30 -0.12
N ARG A 75 -11.73 12.92 -1.02
CA ARG A 75 -12.06 12.03 -2.15
C ARG A 75 -12.43 10.61 -1.71
N VAL A 76 -11.78 10.06 -0.68
CA VAL A 76 -12.19 8.78 -0.07
C VAL A 76 -13.53 8.92 0.64
N ARG A 77 -13.78 10.06 1.28
CA ARG A 77 -15.06 10.33 1.94
C ARG A 77 -16.23 10.46 0.97
N GLU A 78 -16.01 11.06 -0.20
CA GLU A 78 -17.00 11.16 -1.28
C GLU A 78 -17.40 9.79 -1.83
N ASP A 79 -16.43 8.88 -1.93
CA ASP A 79 -16.62 7.54 -2.44
C ASP A 79 -15.60 6.59 -1.81
N ARG A 80 -16.06 5.79 -0.85
CA ARG A 80 -15.21 4.87 -0.09
C ARG A 80 -14.59 3.77 -0.95
N THR A 81 -15.10 3.56 -2.17
CA THR A 81 -14.60 2.51 -3.06
C THR A 81 -13.36 2.94 -3.84
N ARG A 82 -12.91 4.19 -3.67
CA ARG A 82 -11.70 4.71 -4.30
C ARG A 82 -10.43 4.24 -3.59
N ILE A 83 -9.44 3.90 -4.40
CA ILE A 83 -8.05 3.70 -4.00
C ILE A 83 -7.25 4.83 -4.63
N LEU A 84 -6.63 5.65 -3.79
CA LEU A 84 -5.97 6.88 -4.23
C LEU A 84 -4.47 6.77 -4.05
N LEU A 85 -3.73 7.21 -5.06
CA LEU A 85 -2.28 7.26 -5.05
C LEU A 85 -1.88 8.73 -5.06
N PRO A 86 -1.26 9.29 -4.01
CA PRO A 86 -0.77 10.66 -4.10
C PRO A 86 0.31 10.76 -5.18
N ALA A 87 0.48 11.94 -5.77
CA ALA A 87 1.64 12.23 -6.60
C ALA A 87 2.94 11.94 -5.81
N ILE A 88 3.86 11.20 -6.44
CA ILE A 88 5.11 10.75 -5.80
C ILE A 88 6.26 11.53 -6.42
N ASP A 89 6.90 12.35 -5.58
CA ASP A 89 8.13 13.05 -5.93
C ASP A 89 9.35 12.24 -5.48
N ASN A 90 10.48 12.45 -6.16
CA ASN A 90 11.74 11.82 -5.79
C ASN A 90 12.45 12.64 -4.70
N ILE A 91 13.01 11.96 -3.71
CA ILE A 91 13.95 12.53 -2.75
C ILE A 91 15.31 11.93 -3.07
N LYS A 92 16.26 12.75 -3.53
CA LYS A 92 17.59 12.28 -3.90
C LYS A 92 18.29 11.66 -2.68
N TYR A 93 18.71 10.40 -2.81
CA TYR A 93 19.30 9.65 -1.69
C TYR A 93 20.58 10.26 -1.10
N ASN A 94 21.32 11.04 -1.90
CA ASN A 94 22.62 11.61 -1.52
C ASN A 94 22.53 13.06 -1.03
N THR A 95 21.57 13.85 -1.51
CA THR A 95 21.42 15.27 -1.15
C THR A 95 20.15 15.58 -0.37
N PHE A 96 19.19 14.65 -0.31
CA PHE A 96 17.85 14.84 0.24
C PHE A 96 17.05 15.97 -0.45
N GLU A 97 17.50 16.43 -1.61
CA GLU A 97 16.74 17.39 -2.42
C GLU A 97 15.49 16.72 -2.98
N VAL A 98 14.39 17.46 -2.94
CA VAL A 98 13.13 17.07 -3.59
C VAL A 98 13.21 17.40 -5.07
N GLN A 99 13.00 16.39 -5.91
CA GLN A 99 12.79 16.53 -7.34
C GLN A 99 11.32 16.25 -7.63
N GLN A 100 10.59 17.30 -8.01
CA GLN A 100 9.18 17.18 -8.36
C GLN A 100 9.02 16.53 -9.73
N TYR A 101 8.06 15.63 -9.85
CA TYR A 101 7.67 15.01 -11.12
C TYR A 101 6.34 15.56 -11.62
N ALA A 102 6.19 15.56 -12.95
CA ALA A 102 4.89 15.85 -13.55
C ALA A 102 3.92 14.68 -13.26
N ASN A 103 2.64 15.00 -13.11
CA ASN A 103 1.62 13.98 -12.94
C ASN A 103 1.56 13.07 -14.17
N ALA A 104 1.54 11.76 -13.93
CA ALA A 104 1.47 10.73 -14.96
C ALA A 104 0.43 9.69 -14.55
N ALA A 105 -0.18 9.02 -15.53
CA ALA A 105 -0.92 7.80 -15.27
C ALA A 105 0.06 6.63 -15.11
N HIS A 106 -0.41 5.50 -14.58
CA HIS A 106 0.39 4.30 -14.40
C HIS A 106 -0.21 3.10 -15.15
N GLY A 107 0.62 2.38 -15.87
CA GLY A 107 0.24 1.15 -16.56
C GLY A 107 1.23 0.04 -16.31
N TYR A 108 1.14 -1.00 -17.13
CA TYR A 108 2.10 -2.09 -17.17
C TYR A 108 2.28 -2.60 -18.59
N ASN A 109 3.44 -3.20 -18.86
CA ASN A 109 3.68 -3.89 -20.12
C ASN A 109 3.29 -5.38 -20.04
N TRP A 110 3.47 -6.13 -21.13
CA TRP A 110 3.17 -7.57 -21.19
C TRP A 110 4.04 -8.45 -20.29
N GLY A 111 5.17 -7.94 -19.81
CA GLY A 111 5.97 -8.60 -18.79
C GLY A 111 5.52 -8.28 -17.36
N LEU A 112 4.39 -7.60 -17.19
CA LEU A 112 3.88 -7.12 -15.91
C LEU A 112 4.87 -6.20 -15.16
N TRP A 113 5.62 -5.39 -15.92
CA TRP A 113 6.41 -4.31 -15.34
C TRP A 113 5.57 -3.05 -15.27
N CYS A 114 5.47 -2.45 -14.08
CA CYS A 114 4.75 -1.20 -13.90
C CYS A 114 5.50 -0.03 -14.56
N MET A 115 4.79 0.84 -15.27
CA MET A 115 5.38 1.95 -16.03
C MET A 115 4.55 3.23 -15.90
N TYR A 116 5.21 4.38 -16.03
CA TYR A 116 4.52 5.64 -16.24
C TYR A 116 3.98 5.70 -17.67
N ILE A 117 2.72 6.10 -17.81
CA ILE A 117 2.06 6.29 -19.10
C ILE A 117 1.48 7.70 -19.18
N ILE A 118 1.24 8.15 -20.40
CA ILE A 118 0.64 9.46 -20.65
C ILE A 118 -0.77 9.47 -20.04
N PRO A 119 -1.16 10.52 -19.28
CA PRO A 119 -2.53 10.66 -18.80
C PRO A 119 -3.58 10.59 -19.93
N PRO A 120 -4.81 10.17 -19.64
CA PRO A 120 -5.89 10.18 -20.62
C PRO A 120 -6.07 11.54 -21.29
N GLN A 121 -6.37 11.55 -22.60
CA GLN A 121 -6.50 12.81 -23.36
C GLN A 121 -7.58 13.74 -22.77
N ASP A 122 -8.69 13.19 -22.26
CA ASP A 122 -9.75 13.98 -21.60
C ASP A 122 -9.29 14.68 -20.32
N TRP A 123 -8.26 14.16 -19.66
CA TRP A 123 -7.61 14.81 -18.52
C TRP A 123 -6.67 15.93 -19.01
N LEU A 124 -5.86 15.66 -20.04
CA LEU A 124 -4.96 16.64 -20.64
C LEU A 124 -5.73 17.86 -21.19
N ASP A 125 -6.84 17.61 -21.88
CA ASP A 125 -7.68 18.64 -22.49
C ASP A 125 -8.34 19.56 -21.44
N LYS A 126 -8.58 19.05 -20.23
CA LYS A 126 -9.10 19.86 -19.11
C LYS A 126 -8.06 20.82 -18.54
N GLY A 127 -6.78 20.44 -18.57
CA GLY A 127 -5.68 21.24 -18.03
C GLY A 127 -5.73 21.48 -16.51
N ASP A 128 -6.57 20.75 -15.77
CA ASP A 128 -6.68 20.85 -14.31
C ASP A 128 -5.82 19.78 -13.64
N GLU A 129 -4.63 20.17 -13.18
CA GLU A 129 -3.68 19.27 -12.51
C GLU A 129 -4.19 18.76 -11.15
N THR A 130 -5.25 19.34 -10.59
CA THR A 130 -5.88 18.89 -9.34
C THR A 130 -6.94 17.82 -9.56
N ALA A 131 -7.33 17.59 -10.82
CA ALA A 131 -8.27 16.55 -11.18
C ALA A 131 -7.61 15.16 -11.07
N PRO A 132 -8.33 14.15 -10.57
CA PRO A 132 -7.79 12.81 -10.47
C PRO A 132 -7.49 12.19 -11.84
N ILE A 133 -6.36 11.50 -11.95
CA ILE A 133 -5.98 10.72 -13.13
C ILE A 133 -6.39 9.27 -12.92
N ARG A 134 -7.35 8.79 -13.72
CA ARG A 134 -7.72 7.36 -13.72
C ARG A 134 -6.58 6.53 -14.29
N THR A 135 -6.23 5.46 -13.58
CA THR A 135 -5.05 4.66 -13.90
C THR A 135 -5.31 3.15 -13.72
N PRO A 136 -4.88 2.28 -14.65
CA PRO A 136 -5.07 0.83 -14.56
C PRO A 136 -4.15 0.13 -13.56
N ALA A 137 -3.05 0.77 -13.15
CA ALA A 137 -2.16 0.27 -12.11
C ALA A 137 -1.72 1.39 -11.15
N MET A 138 -1.03 1.01 -10.08
CA MET A 138 -0.43 1.94 -9.13
C MET A 138 1.06 1.65 -9.05
N ILE A 139 1.88 2.69 -9.14
CA ILE A 139 3.32 2.58 -8.88
C ILE A 139 3.57 2.96 -7.43
N GLY A 140 4.46 2.21 -6.78
CA GLY A 140 4.93 2.49 -5.43
C GLY A 140 4.13 1.77 -4.34
N CYS A 141 4.54 2.03 -3.10
CA CYS A 141 4.08 1.32 -1.90
C CYS A 141 3.06 2.11 -1.08
N SER A 142 2.64 3.29 -1.53
CA SER A 142 1.78 4.20 -0.77
C SER A 142 0.45 4.44 -1.47
N PHE A 143 -0.64 3.88 -0.96
CA PHE A 143 -1.99 4.24 -1.40
C PHE A 143 -2.89 4.52 -0.20
N VAL A 144 -3.97 5.25 -0.44
CA VAL A 144 -5.00 5.58 0.54
C VAL A 144 -6.28 4.88 0.13
N VAL A 145 -6.85 4.09 1.03
CA VAL A 145 -8.09 3.34 0.80
C VAL A 145 -8.91 3.30 2.09
N ASP A 146 -10.23 3.23 1.95
CA ASP A 146 -11.09 2.90 3.09
C ASP A 146 -10.80 1.48 3.60
N ARG A 147 -10.59 1.33 4.91
CA ARG A 147 -10.20 0.06 5.51
C ARG A 147 -11.23 -1.04 5.29
N ASN A 148 -12.53 -0.71 5.39
CA ASN A 148 -13.59 -1.70 5.24
C ASN A 148 -13.70 -2.14 3.78
N TYR A 149 -13.64 -1.17 2.85
CA TYR A 149 -13.59 -1.47 1.43
C TYR A 149 -12.40 -2.34 1.05
N PHE A 150 -11.20 -2.06 1.59
CA PHE A 150 -10.02 -2.89 1.32
C PHE A 150 -10.22 -4.34 1.76
N GLY A 151 -10.88 -4.56 2.90
CA GLY A 151 -11.30 -5.89 3.35
C GLY A 151 -12.37 -6.54 2.45
N GLU A 152 -13.33 -5.76 1.96
CA GLU A 152 -14.39 -6.23 1.05
C GLU A 152 -13.83 -6.73 -0.29
N ILE A 153 -12.76 -6.13 -0.80
CA ILE A 153 -12.11 -6.55 -2.06
C ILE A 153 -11.05 -7.65 -1.87
N GLY A 154 -10.88 -8.15 -0.64
CA GLY A 154 -10.01 -9.30 -0.35
C GLY A 154 -8.56 -8.95 0.00
N LEU A 155 -8.24 -7.69 0.31
CA LEU A 155 -6.88 -7.23 0.63
C LEU A 155 -5.89 -7.52 -0.52
N LEU A 156 -4.62 -7.77 -0.20
CA LEU A 156 -3.64 -8.30 -1.16
C LEU A 156 -3.72 -9.83 -1.20
N ASP A 157 -3.30 -10.43 -2.33
CA ASP A 157 -3.28 -11.88 -2.49
C ASP A 157 -2.31 -12.54 -1.48
N PRO A 158 -2.79 -13.41 -0.58
CA PRO A 158 -1.93 -14.06 0.42
C PRO A 158 -0.94 -15.07 -0.17
N GLY A 159 -1.08 -15.44 -1.45
CA GLY A 159 -0.12 -16.29 -2.16
C GLY A 159 1.08 -15.53 -2.75
N MET A 160 1.10 -14.20 -2.67
CA MET A 160 2.26 -13.40 -3.08
C MET A 160 3.35 -13.45 -2.03
N GLU A 161 4.58 -13.71 -2.48
CA GLU A 161 5.76 -13.80 -1.64
C GLU A 161 6.75 -12.68 -1.97
N VAL A 162 7.43 -12.18 -0.94
CA VAL A 162 8.50 -11.17 -1.02
C VAL A 162 8.05 -9.83 -1.62
N TYR A 163 8.09 -9.67 -2.94
CA TYR A 163 7.78 -8.42 -3.65
C TYR A 163 7.52 -8.68 -5.12
N GLY A 164 6.54 -7.96 -5.69
CA GLY A 164 6.32 -7.88 -7.12
C GLY A 164 4.93 -8.32 -7.54
N GLY A 165 4.29 -7.48 -8.37
CA GLY A 165 3.01 -7.79 -8.99
C GLY A 165 1.79 -7.44 -8.15
N GLU A 166 1.93 -7.18 -6.85
CA GLU A 166 0.82 -6.83 -5.94
C GLU A 166 0.07 -5.57 -6.39
N ASN A 167 0.83 -4.63 -6.93
CA ASN A 167 0.34 -3.35 -7.41
C ASN A 167 -0.41 -3.47 -8.75
N ILE A 168 -0.03 -4.44 -9.58
CA ILE A 168 -0.69 -4.75 -10.85
C ILE A 168 -1.95 -5.59 -10.61
N GLU A 169 -1.85 -6.60 -9.74
CA GLU A 169 -2.96 -7.46 -9.37
C GLU A 169 -4.10 -6.63 -8.76
N LEU A 170 -3.78 -5.78 -7.78
CA LEU A 170 -4.76 -4.85 -7.21
C LEU A 170 -5.31 -3.91 -8.29
N GLY A 171 -4.45 -3.39 -9.17
CA GLY A 171 -4.79 -2.61 -10.35
C GLY A 171 -5.89 -3.25 -11.20
N MET A 172 -5.63 -4.48 -11.65
CA MET A 172 -6.54 -5.28 -12.47
C MET A 172 -7.85 -5.56 -11.73
N ARG A 173 -7.79 -5.98 -10.45
CA ARG A 173 -8.96 -6.36 -9.65
C ARG A 173 -9.99 -5.25 -9.56
N VAL A 174 -9.54 -4.01 -9.42
CA VAL A 174 -10.44 -2.86 -9.20
C VAL A 174 -10.64 -1.98 -10.43
N SER A 175 -10.01 -2.33 -11.57
CA SER A 175 -10.06 -1.58 -12.83
C SER A 175 -11.48 -1.34 -13.34
N ASP A 176 -12.34 -2.36 -13.30
CA ASP A 176 -13.75 -2.29 -13.74
C ASP A 176 -14.60 -1.32 -12.90
N ARG A 177 -14.14 -0.99 -11.68
CA ARG A 177 -14.85 -0.10 -10.75
C ARG A 177 -14.43 1.37 -10.89
N LYS A 178 -13.47 1.68 -11.77
CA LYS A 178 -12.89 3.04 -11.93
C LYS A 178 -12.36 3.62 -10.62
N SER A 179 -11.93 2.76 -9.70
CA SER A 179 -11.62 3.16 -8.32
C SER A 179 -10.21 3.69 -8.13
N ILE A 180 -9.27 3.42 -9.04
CA ILE A 180 -7.88 3.88 -8.87
C ILE A 180 -7.69 5.25 -9.51
N SER A 181 -7.20 6.18 -8.72
CA SER A 181 -6.87 7.52 -9.19
C SER A 181 -5.60 8.07 -8.56
N ILE A 182 -4.87 8.88 -9.32
CA ILE A 182 -3.76 9.72 -8.84
C ILE A 182 -4.30 11.12 -8.62
#